data_AF-A0A139DE87-F1
#
_entry.id   AF-A0A139DE87-F1
#
_cell.length_a   1.000
_cell.length_b   1.000
_cell.length_c   1.000
_cell.angle_alpha   90.00
_cell.angle_beta   90.00
_cell.angle_gamma   90.00
#
_symmetry.space_group_name_H-M   'P 1'
#
loop_
_entity.id
_entity.type
_entity.pdbx_description
1 polymer ?
#
loop_
_entity_poly.entity_id
_entity_poly.type
_entity_poly.pdbx_seq_one_letter_code
_entity_poly.pdbx_strand_id
1 'polypeptide(L)'
;FCFDGDQAGYRAADKAMENALELMADGLHLQFLMLPDGEDPDTLVRKEGAEAFEKRVASATPLSRYLFDRQSEGLDLQLPEGRSELRARAEPLLNKMPRTTLRNAMWQEMLRLCGNGGQWQNRGPGKKYRGWRGERAERPTEERVEVKLSKDNTLCLALLEAPELAREVSALAEGTRQLPRAGQLARWLQDKNIQTRKALVSGLALDKQARDRFYNLFDGLEHIPARDSTLAAARELLTPNEEAARQQRLATLLRNLAKLSPEEREELRTLSGGQ
;
A
#
# COMPACT_ATOMS: atom_id res chain seq x y z
N PHE A 1 -16.45 0.28 29.25
CA PHE A 1 -15.35 0.04 30.20
C PHE A 1 -14.96 1.35 30.87
N CYS A 2 -14.64 1.32 32.16
CA CYS A 2 -14.12 2.45 32.93
C CYS A 2 -12.78 2.04 33.53
N PHE A 3 -11.75 2.85 33.36
CA PHE A 3 -10.40 2.57 33.83
C PHE A 3 -9.81 3.77 34.56
N ASP A 4 -8.95 3.49 35.52
CA ASP A 4 -8.21 4.50 36.27
C ASP A 4 -7.26 5.27 35.33
N GLY A 5 -6.99 6.54 35.64
CA GLY A 5 -6.15 7.41 34.81
C GLY A 5 -4.66 7.08 34.80
N ASP A 6 -4.23 6.02 35.48
CA ASP A 6 -2.82 5.67 35.58
C ASP A 6 -2.33 4.78 34.43
N GLN A 7 -1.01 4.58 34.37
CA GLN A 7 -0.39 3.71 33.36
C GLN A 7 -0.88 2.26 33.42
N ALA A 8 -1.35 1.78 34.57
CA ALA A 8 -1.90 0.45 34.69
C ALA A 8 -3.30 0.37 34.06
N GLY A 9 -4.13 1.38 34.26
CA GLY A 9 -5.44 1.56 33.64
C GLY A 9 -5.36 1.61 32.12
N TYR A 10 -4.42 2.36 31.56
CA TYR A 10 -4.19 2.37 30.10
C TYR A 10 -3.82 0.99 29.56
N ARG A 11 -2.92 0.25 30.23
CA ARG A 11 -2.59 -1.13 29.81
C ARG A 11 -3.76 -2.09 29.93
N ALA A 12 -4.60 -1.92 30.96
CA ALA A 12 -5.80 -2.72 31.13
C ALA A 12 -6.83 -2.41 30.04
N ALA A 13 -6.96 -1.14 29.66
CA ALA A 13 -7.81 -0.70 28.57
C ALA A 13 -7.36 -1.26 27.21
N ASP A 14 -6.05 -1.27 26.92
CA ASP A 14 -5.51 -1.89 25.71
C ASP A 14 -5.84 -3.38 25.65
N LYS A 15 -5.62 -4.11 26.75
CA LYS A 15 -5.96 -5.55 26.83
C LYS A 15 -7.46 -5.80 26.69
N ALA A 16 -8.28 -4.98 27.33
CA ALA A 16 -9.74 -5.10 27.24
C ALA A 16 -10.23 -4.82 25.82
N MET A 17 -9.65 -3.82 25.15
CA MET A 17 -9.91 -3.54 23.74
C MET A 17 -9.56 -4.77 22.90
N GLU A 18 -8.35 -5.31 23.00
CA GLU A 18 -7.93 -6.46 22.22
C GLU A 18 -8.84 -7.68 22.39
N ASN A 19 -9.19 -8.02 23.64
CA ASN A 19 -10.08 -9.14 23.92
C ASN A 19 -11.50 -8.89 23.39
N ALA A 20 -11.97 -7.64 23.45
CA ALA A 20 -13.30 -7.29 23.00
C ALA A 20 -13.44 -7.36 21.47
N LEU A 21 -12.36 -7.09 20.71
CA LEU A 21 -12.40 -7.11 19.24
C LEU A 21 -12.88 -8.46 18.70
N GLU A 22 -12.44 -9.57 19.28
CA GLU A 22 -12.82 -10.94 18.87
C GLU A 22 -14.30 -11.24 19.11
N LEU A 23 -14.91 -10.55 20.07
CA LEU A 23 -16.31 -10.73 20.48
C LEU A 23 -17.25 -9.71 19.83
N MET A 24 -16.74 -8.84 18.95
CA MET A 24 -17.55 -7.80 18.32
C MET A 24 -18.59 -8.40 17.37
N ALA A 25 -19.84 -8.04 17.62
CA ALA A 25 -20.99 -8.34 16.76
C ALA A 25 -21.71 -7.06 16.36
N ASP A 26 -22.46 -7.10 15.26
CA ASP A 26 -23.29 -5.97 14.84
C ASP A 26 -24.31 -5.62 15.95
N GLY A 27 -24.44 -4.34 16.27
CA GLY A 27 -25.29 -3.83 17.34
C GLY A 27 -24.63 -3.72 18.73
N LEU A 28 -23.44 -4.28 18.92
CA LEU A 28 -22.68 -4.10 20.16
C LEU A 28 -21.95 -2.75 20.16
N HIS A 29 -22.14 -1.98 21.22
CA HIS A 29 -21.51 -0.67 21.38
C HIS A 29 -20.57 -0.70 22.59
N LEU A 30 -19.28 -0.45 22.34
CA LEU A 30 -18.27 -0.38 23.38
C LEU A 30 -17.69 1.03 23.45
N GLN A 31 -17.54 1.51 24.67
CA GLN A 31 -16.96 2.80 24.98
C GLN A 31 -15.93 2.64 26.11
N PHE A 32 -14.92 3.49 26.09
CA PHE A 32 -13.81 3.54 27.02
C PHE A 32 -13.82 4.88 27.73
N LEU A 33 -14.01 4.85 29.03
CA LEU A 33 -13.88 6.00 29.90
C LEU A 33 -12.55 5.88 30.65
N MET A 34 -11.60 6.76 30.34
CA MET A 34 -10.40 6.96 31.14
C MET A 34 -10.67 8.06 32.17
N LEU A 35 -10.41 7.77 33.44
CA LEU A 35 -10.54 8.76 34.50
C LEU A 35 -9.31 9.68 34.57
N PRO A 36 -9.40 10.84 35.25
CA PRO A 36 -8.22 11.67 35.52
C PRO A 36 -7.16 10.92 36.33
N ASP A 37 -5.90 11.34 36.20
CA ASP A 37 -4.77 10.75 36.92
C ASP A 37 -5.02 10.73 38.43
N GLY A 38 -4.91 9.53 39.04
CA GLY A 38 -5.08 9.34 40.48
C GLY A 38 -6.53 9.34 40.97
N GLU A 39 -7.51 9.36 40.07
CA GLU A 39 -8.92 9.17 40.40
C GLU A 39 -9.39 7.75 40.09
N ASP A 40 -10.24 7.22 40.96
CA ASP A 40 -11.00 5.99 40.75
C ASP A 40 -12.51 6.34 40.61
N PRO A 41 -13.38 5.40 40.19
CA PRO A 41 -14.80 5.69 40.03
C PRO A 41 -15.49 6.13 41.33
N ASP A 42 -15.07 5.60 42.49
CA ASP A 42 -15.70 5.88 43.78
C ASP A 42 -15.32 7.29 44.28
N THR A 43 -14.04 7.66 44.20
CA THR A 43 -13.55 8.99 44.54
C THR A 43 -14.14 10.05 43.63
N LEU A 44 -14.24 9.75 42.33
CA LEU A 44 -14.75 10.73 41.37
C LEU A 44 -16.26 10.95 41.51
N VAL A 45 -17.05 9.89 41.73
CA VAL A 45 -18.49 10.02 42.02
C VAL A 45 -18.72 10.80 43.31
N ARG A 46 -17.90 10.59 44.35
CA ARG A 46 -18.01 11.35 45.61
C ARG A 46 -17.65 12.83 45.44
N LYS A 47 -16.72 13.16 44.54
CA LYS A 47 -16.28 14.53 44.27
C LYS A 47 -17.24 15.30 43.37
N GLU A 48 -17.63 14.72 42.24
CA GLU A 48 -18.42 15.39 41.18
C GLU A 48 -19.93 15.13 41.32
N GLY A 49 -20.33 14.11 42.08
CA GLY A 49 -21.71 13.65 42.18
C GLY A 49 -22.15 12.73 41.05
N ALA A 50 -23.25 12.01 41.26
CA ALA A 50 -23.75 11.01 40.31
C ALA A 50 -24.10 11.60 38.94
N GLU A 51 -24.77 12.76 38.89
CA GLU A 51 -25.20 13.38 37.63
C GLU A 51 -24.01 13.80 36.74
N ALA A 52 -22.92 14.29 37.35
CA ALA A 52 -21.72 14.66 36.63
C ALA A 52 -20.99 13.41 36.09
N PHE A 53 -20.96 12.34 36.89
CA PHE A 53 -20.37 11.07 36.47
C PHE A 53 -21.16 10.43 35.32
N GLU A 54 -22.50 10.49 35.34
CA GLU A 54 -23.34 10.03 34.22
C GLU A 54 -23.06 10.79 32.92
N LYS A 55 -22.92 12.13 33.00
CA LYS A 55 -22.51 12.95 31.84
C LYS A 55 -21.15 12.53 31.30
N ARG A 56 -20.20 12.23 32.19
CA ARG A 56 -18.87 11.73 31.83
C ARG A 56 -18.95 10.39 31.12
N VAL A 57 -19.75 9.44 31.63
CA VAL A 57 -20.00 8.14 30.98
C VAL A 57 -20.64 8.32 29.60
N ALA A 58 -21.61 9.22 29.45
CA ALA A 58 -22.22 9.51 28.16
C ALA A 58 -21.24 10.11 27.13
N SER A 59 -20.18 10.77 27.61
CA SER A 59 -19.10 11.32 26.78
C SER A 59 -17.92 10.37 26.56
N ALA A 60 -18.02 9.11 27.02
CA ALA A 60 -16.92 8.15 26.94
C ALA A 60 -16.50 7.89 25.48
N THR A 61 -15.21 7.63 25.29
CA THR A 61 -14.62 7.49 23.97
C THR A 61 -15.09 6.19 23.31
N PRO A 62 -15.72 6.22 22.13
CA PRO A 62 -16.11 5.01 21.41
C PRO A 62 -14.90 4.13 21.06
N LEU A 63 -15.09 2.81 20.99
CA LEU A 63 -14.06 1.83 20.63
C LEU A 63 -13.25 2.24 19.39
N SER A 64 -13.93 2.66 18.32
CA SER A 64 -13.27 3.02 17.06
C SER A 64 -12.27 4.16 17.24
N ARG A 65 -12.68 5.22 17.94
CA ARG A 65 -11.82 6.36 18.24
C ARG A 65 -10.69 5.97 19.17
N TYR A 66 -11.00 5.23 20.24
CA TYR A 66 -10.00 4.78 21.20
C TYR A 66 -8.89 3.95 20.51
N LEU A 67 -9.27 3.01 19.65
CA LEU A 67 -8.31 2.18 18.92
C LEU A 67 -7.37 3.04 18.07
N PHE A 68 -7.90 3.95 17.24
CA PHE A 68 -7.06 4.76 16.36
C PHE A 68 -6.23 5.79 17.11
N ASP A 69 -6.75 6.39 18.18
CA ASP A 69 -5.99 7.32 19.02
C ASP A 69 -4.79 6.59 19.66
N ARG A 70 -4.97 5.37 20.17
CA ARG A 70 -3.88 4.55 20.72
C ARG A 70 -2.88 4.10 19.66
N GLN A 71 -3.35 3.59 18.51
CA GLN A 71 -2.43 3.12 17.47
C GLN A 71 -1.67 4.27 16.79
N SER A 72 -2.21 5.49 16.83
CA SER A 72 -1.56 6.70 16.28
C SER A 72 -0.60 7.37 17.26
N GLU A 73 -0.51 6.89 18.50
CA GLU A 73 0.32 7.51 19.52
C GLU A 73 1.80 7.50 19.12
N GLY A 74 2.42 8.68 19.14
CA GLY A 74 3.82 8.88 18.74
C GLY A 74 4.06 8.84 17.22
N LEU A 75 3.02 8.75 16.39
CA LEU A 75 3.14 8.71 14.93
C LEU A 75 2.85 10.09 14.31
N ASP A 76 3.67 10.51 13.35
CA ASP A 76 3.35 11.63 12.47
C ASP A 76 2.63 11.10 11.22
N LEU A 77 1.31 11.20 11.20
CA LEU A 77 0.47 10.78 10.07
C LEU A 77 0.59 11.71 8.84
N GLN A 78 1.42 12.76 8.88
CA GLN A 78 1.83 13.51 7.69
C GLN A 78 2.95 12.80 6.91
N LEU A 79 3.71 11.94 7.59
CA LEU A 79 4.82 11.19 7.02
C LEU A 79 4.36 9.80 6.53
N PRO A 80 4.89 9.31 5.38
CA PRO A 80 4.64 7.95 4.91
C PRO A 80 4.99 6.88 5.96
N GLU A 81 6.08 7.07 6.69
CA GLU A 81 6.55 6.16 7.73
C GLU A 81 5.52 6.03 8.85
N GLY A 82 4.97 7.16 9.34
CA GLY A 82 3.93 7.16 10.38
C GLY A 82 2.63 6.51 9.91
N ARG A 83 2.27 6.66 8.64
CA ARG A 83 1.07 6.01 8.06
C ARG A 83 1.25 4.52 7.88
N SER A 84 2.42 4.11 7.40
CA SER A 84 2.78 2.69 7.24
C SER A 84 2.78 1.99 8.60
N GLU A 85 3.36 2.64 9.61
CA GLU A 85 3.39 2.14 10.98
C GLU A 85 1.98 2.05 11.60
N LEU A 86 1.13 3.07 11.41
CA LEU A 86 -0.27 3.02 11.87
C LEU A 86 -0.99 1.81 11.27
N ARG A 87 -0.83 1.58 9.96
CA ARG A 87 -1.42 0.42 9.28
C ARG A 87 -0.89 -0.88 9.85
N ALA A 88 0.42 -1.01 10.01
CA ALA A 88 1.07 -2.21 10.55
C ALA A 88 0.55 -2.56 11.95
N ARG A 89 0.22 -1.56 12.77
CA ARG A 89 -0.35 -1.73 14.12
C ARG A 89 -1.85 -2.04 14.11
N ALA A 90 -2.63 -1.34 13.30
CA ALA A 90 -4.09 -1.45 13.31
C ALA A 90 -4.59 -2.68 12.54
N GLU A 91 -3.95 -3.05 11.43
CA GLU A 91 -4.40 -4.14 10.56
C GLU A 91 -4.52 -5.51 11.29
N PRO A 92 -3.56 -5.95 12.13
CA PRO A 92 -3.70 -7.16 12.93
C PRO A 92 -4.89 -7.12 13.89
N LEU A 93 -5.18 -5.97 14.51
CA LEU A 93 -6.29 -5.80 15.44
C LEU A 93 -7.64 -5.93 14.72
N LEU A 94 -7.79 -5.28 13.56
CA LEU A 94 -9.02 -5.38 12.76
C LEU A 94 -9.22 -6.79 12.18
N ASN A 95 -8.15 -7.56 11.99
CA ASN A 95 -8.23 -8.96 11.55
C ASN A 95 -8.73 -9.92 12.64
N LYS A 96 -8.60 -9.56 13.92
CA LYS A 96 -9.22 -10.32 15.04
C LYS A 96 -10.74 -10.18 15.06
N MET A 97 -11.28 -9.09 14.51
CA MET A 97 -12.72 -8.85 14.51
C MET A 97 -13.47 -9.81 13.58
N PRO A 98 -14.66 -10.30 13.97
CA PRO A 98 -15.56 -10.99 13.07
C PRO A 98 -15.96 -10.10 11.87
N ARG A 99 -16.41 -10.72 10.77
CA ARG A 99 -16.84 -10.03 9.54
C ARG A 99 -18.15 -9.27 9.75
N THR A 100 -18.08 -8.16 10.47
CA THR A 100 -19.19 -7.26 10.82
C THR A 100 -19.18 -5.99 9.97
N THR A 101 -20.28 -5.25 10.00
CA THR A 101 -20.35 -3.93 9.36
C THR A 101 -19.40 -2.93 10.00
N LEU A 102 -19.22 -3.01 11.32
CA LEU A 102 -18.28 -2.19 12.08
C LEU A 102 -16.84 -2.44 11.65
N ARG A 103 -16.43 -3.71 11.48
CA ARG A 103 -15.09 -4.05 10.97
C ARG A 103 -14.81 -3.36 9.64
N ASN A 104 -15.78 -3.38 8.71
CA ASN A 104 -15.62 -2.74 7.40
C ASN A 104 -15.49 -1.22 7.53
N ALA A 105 -16.29 -0.58 8.39
CA ALA A 105 -16.21 0.86 8.65
C ALA A 105 -14.86 1.25 9.28
N MET A 106 -14.37 0.47 10.25
CA MET A 106 -13.05 0.68 10.86
C MET A 106 -11.93 0.49 9.83
N TRP A 107 -12.05 -0.48 8.92
CA TRP A 107 -11.07 -0.66 7.84
C TRP A 107 -11.01 0.55 6.91
N GLN A 108 -12.17 1.11 6.54
CA GLN A 108 -12.24 2.33 5.74
C GLN A 108 -11.62 3.52 6.47
N GLU A 109 -11.86 3.65 7.77
CA GLU A 109 -11.28 4.72 8.58
C GLU A 109 -9.75 4.59 8.68
N MET A 110 -9.23 3.37 8.88
CA MET A 110 -7.78 3.11 8.82
C MET A 110 -7.19 3.56 7.48
N LEU A 111 -7.81 3.16 6.37
CA LEU A 111 -7.37 3.58 5.03
C LEU A 111 -7.48 5.09 4.83
N ARG A 112 -8.47 5.76 5.42
CA ARG A 112 -8.60 7.22 5.38
C ARG A 112 -7.44 7.90 6.11
N LEU A 113 -7.10 7.42 7.31
CA LEU A 113 -5.99 7.95 8.12
C LEU A 113 -4.64 7.75 7.41
N CYS A 114 -4.43 6.57 6.81
CA CYS A 114 -3.22 6.28 6.02
C CYS A 114 -3.22 6.96 4.64
N GLY A 115 -4.38 7.14 4.02
CA GLY A 115 -4.53 7.63 2.66
C GLY A 115 -4.51 9.14 2.51
N ASN A 116 -4.55 9.90 3.62
CA ASN A 116 -4.56 11.36 3.59
C ASN A 116 -3.17 11.98 3.33
N GLY A 117 -2.47 11.45 2.31
CA GLY A 117 -1.19 11.94 1.79
C GLY A 117 -1.26 13.06 0.77
N GLY A 118 -2.46 13.54 0.45
CA GLY A 118 -2.70 14.60 -0.54
C GLY A 118 -2.06 15.96 -0.23
N GLN A 119 -1.41 16.15 0.93
CA GLN A 119 -0.66 17.39 1.25
C GLN A 119 0.84 17.31 1.01
N TRP A 120 1.43 16.12 0.79
CA TRP A 120 2.87 16.04 0.47
C TRP A 120 3.18 16.44 -0.98
N GLN A 121 2.15 16.54 -1.84
CA GLN A 121 2.29 16.98 -3.23
C GLN A 121 2.07 18.49 -3.43
N ASN A 122 1.81 19.27 -2.38
CA ASN A 122 1.49 20.70 -2.54
C ASN A 122 2.14 21.63 -1.50
N ARG A 123 3.47 21.57 -1.39
CA ARG A 123 4.27 22.69 -0.85
C ARG A 123 5.17 23.27 -1.95
N GLY A 124 4.53 23.99 -2.87
CA GLY A 124 5.16 25.09 -3.61
C GLY A 124 5.56 26.25 -2.68
N PRO A 125 6.45 27.15 -3.12
CA PRO A 125 7.39 27.85 -2.25
C PRO A 125 6.76 29.06 -1.55
N GLY A 126 7.13 29.24 -0.28
CA GLY A 126 7.07 30.56 0.37
C GLY A 126 6.23 30.63 1.63
N LYS A 127 6.83 30.30 2.78
CA LYS A 127 6.70 31.14 3.97
C LYS A 127 8.06 31.26 4.64
N LYS A 128 8.56 32.51 4.65
CA LYS A 128 9.79 32.94 5.29
C LYS A 128 9.71 32.64 6.79
N TYR A 129 10.35 31.57 7.25
CA TYR A 129 10.73 31.47 8.65
C TYR A 129 11.91 32.41 8.87
N ARG A 130 11.64 33.45 9.65
CA ARG A 130 12.62 34.43 10.11
C ARG A 130 13.34 33.83 11.31
N GLY A 131 14.65 33.65 11.18
CA GLY A 131 15.54 33.43 12.32
C GLY A 131 16.09 32.02 12.46
N TRP A 132 17.13 31.71 11.69
CA TRP A 132 18.24 30.89 12.19
C TRP A 132 19.51 31.27 11.42
N ARG A 133 20.46 31.89 12.13
CA ARG A 133 21.75 32.33 11.60
C ARG A 133 22.76 31.25 12.00
N GLY A 134 22.84 30.20 11.19
CA GLY A 134 23.82 29.12 11.32
C GLY A 134 24.32 28.78 9.92
N GLU A 135 25.64 28.63 9.80
CA GLU A 135 26.38 28.47 8.54
C GLU A 135 25.74 27.46 7.58
N ARG A 136 25.66 27.88 6.32
CA ARG A 136 25.13 27.11 5.20
C ARG A 136 26.14 26.00 4.88
N ALA A 137 26.03 24.86 5.56
CA ALA A 137 26.57 23.62 5.01
C ALA A 137 25.76 23.28 3.75
N GLU A 138 26.44 23.12 2.62
CA GLU A 138 25.83 22.70 1.37
C GLU A 138 25.11 21.37 1.58
N ARG A 139 23.78 21.39 1.46
CA ARG A 139 22.97 20.18 1.48
C ARG A 139 23.29 19.39 0.21
N PRO A 140 23.66 18.10 0.29
CA PRO A 140 23.73 17.26 -0.90
C PRO A 140 22.36 17.30 -1.58
N THR A 141 22.37 17.52 -2.89
CA THR A 141 21.18 17.49 -3.72
C THR A 141 20.74 16.04 -3.78
N GLU A 142 19.76 15.66 -2.95
CA GLU A 142 19.15 14.34 -3.03
C GLU A 142 18.48 14.21 -4.41
N GLU A 143 19.07 13.39 -5.28
CA GLU A 143 18.42 12.95 -6.50
C GLU A 143 17.10 12.28 -6.11
N ARG A 144 16.00 12.76 -6.69
CA ARG A 144 14.67 12.17 -6.49
C ARG A 144 14.74 10.71 -6.90
N VAL A 145 14.67 9.79 -5.94
CA VAL A 145 14.51 8.38 -6.24
C VAL A 145 13.13 8.21 -6.85
N GLU A 146 13.11 8.05 -8.17
CA GLU A 146 11.92 7.68 -8.91
C GLU A 146 11.42 6.35 -8.33
N VAL A 147 10.25 6.35 -7.67
CA VAL A 147 9.65 5.11 -7.16
C VAL A 147 9.25 4.28 -8.37
N LYS A 148 10.15 3.40 -8.81
CA LYS A 148 9.94 2.53 -9.97
C LYS A 148 8.89 1.49 -9.59
N LEU A 149 7.71 1.62 -10.18
CA LEU A 149 6.71 0.56 -10.19
C LEU A 149 7.35 -0.75 -10.68
N SER A 150 6.86 -1.89 -10.18
CA SER A 150 7.25 -3.18 -10.72
C SER A 150 6.92 -3.24 -12.22
N LYS A 151 7.77 -3.91 -13.00
CA LYS A 151 7.57 -4.06 -14.46
C LYS A 151 6.18 -4.64 -14.79
N ASP A 152 5.72 -5.58 -13.98
CA ASP A 152 4.39 -6.21 -14.13
C ASP A 152 3.26 -5.19 -13.94
N ASN A 153 3.36 -4.32 -12.92
CA ASN A 153 2.36 -3.29 -12.66
C ASN A 153 2.37 -2.19 -13.73
N THR A 154 3.57 -1.75 -14.17
CA THR A 154 3.71 -0.78 -15.27
C THR A 154 3.04 -1.29 -16.54
N LEU A 155 3.26 -2.55 -16.89
CA LEU A 155 2.64 -3.16 -18.08
C LEU A 155 1.12 -3.36 -17.89
N CYS A 156 0.64 -3.73 -16.70
CA CYS A 156 -0.79 -3.81 -16.42
C CYS A 156 -1.49 -2.44 -16.57
N LEU A 157 -0.90 -1.38 -16.02
CA LEU A 157 -1.43 -0.01 -16.15
C LEU A 157 -1.40 0.45 -17.62
N ALA A 158 -0.33 0.13 -18.35
CA ALA A 158 -0.24 0.43 -19.77
C ALA A 158 -1.32 -0.29 -20.58
N LEU A 159 -1.61 -1.56 -20.28
CA LEU A 159 -2.69 -2.32 -20.96
C LEU A 159 -4.09 -1.77 -20.67
N LEU A 160 -4.32 -1.11 -19.54
CA LEU A 160 -5.58 -0.42 -19.30
C LEU A 160 -5.77 0.80 -20.20
N GLU A 161 -4.68 1.51 -20.47
CA GLU A 161 -4.70 2.75 -21.24
C GLU A 161 -4.53 2.53 -22.75
N ALA A 162 -3.79 1.50 -23.13
CA ALA A 162 -3.48 1.10 -24.51
C ALA A 162 -3.58 -0.44 -24.67
N PRO A 163 -4.80 -1.01 -24.78
CA PRO A 163 -5.00 -2.46 -24.94
C PRO A 163 -4.36 -3.04 -26.20
N GLU A 164 -4.09 -2.21 -27.21
CA GLU A 164 -3.40 -2.60 -28.44
C GLU A 164 -1.99 -3.19 -28.19
N LEU A 165 -1.35 -2.82 -27.07
CA LEU A 165 -0.04 -3.36 -26.65
C LEU A 165 -0.12 -4.82 -26.17
N ALA A 166 -1.32 -5.41 -26.04
CA ALA A 166 -1.50 -6.77 -25.53
C ALA A 166 -0.70 -7.84 -26.30
N ARG A 167 -0.48 -7.65 -27.60
CA ARG A 167 0.33 -8.59 -28.40
C ARG A 167 1.79 -8.59 -27.95
N GLU A 168 2.37 -7.42 -27.84
CA GLU A 168 3.78 -7.22 -27.45
C GLU A 168 4.00 -7.65 -26.00
N VAL A 169 3.08 -7.29 -25.09
CA VAL A 169 3.17 -7.68 -23.68
C VAL A 169 3.08 -9.20 -23.50
N SER A 170 2.21 -9.88 -24.25
CA SER A 170 2.12 -11.35 -24.18
C SER A 170 3.39 -12.02 -24.68
N ALA A 171 3.96 -11.55 -25.79
CA ALA A 171 5.22 -12.07 -26.31
C ALA A 171 6.36 -11.88 -25.31
N LEU A 172 6.45 -10.71 -24.67
CA LEU A 172 7.42 -10.46 -23.61
C LEU A 172 7.20 -11.39 -22.41
N ALA A 173 5.94 -11.58 -21.98
CA ALA A 173 5.58 -12.42 -20.84
C ALA A 173 5.78 -13.93 -21.09
N GLU A 174 5.86 -14.37 -22.35
CA GLU A 174 6.24 -15.75 -22.69
C GLU A 174 7.74 -16.01 -22.43
N GLY A 175 8.58 -14.98 -22.60
CA GLY A 175 10.02 -15.04 -22.35
C GLY A 175 10.43 -14.89 -20.88
N THR A 176 9.51 -14.52 -19.97
CA THR A 176 9.83 -14.29 -18.56
C THR A 176 8.72 -14.72 -17.60
N ARG A 177 9.10 -15.34 -16.47
CA ARG A 177 8.17 -15.66 -15.38
C ARG A 177 7.85 -14.47 -14.47
N GLN A 178 8.49 -13.33 -14.69
CA GLN A 178 8.36 -12.14 -13.84
C GLN A 178 7.13 -11.28 -14.15
N LEU A 179 6.37 -11.61 -15.20
CA LEU A 179 5.21 -10.84 -15.66
C LEU A 179 3.89 -11.64 -15.58
N PRO A 180 3.55 -12.25 -14.42
CA PRO A 180 2.39 -13.13 -14.32
C PRO A 180 1.07 -12.41 -14.48
N ARG A 181 0.92 -11.16 -14.01
CA ARG A 181 -0.35 -10.43 -14.10
C ARG A 181 -0.53 -9.79 -15.48
N ALA A 182 0.50 -9.09 -15.96
CA ALA A 182 0.48 -8.45 -17.26
C ALA A 182 0.29 -9.46 -18.39
N GLY A 183 0.98 -10.60 -18.32
CA GLY A 183 0.82 -11.68 -19.30
C GLY A 183 -0.59 -12.29 -19.31
N GLN A 184 -1.20 -12.47 -18.14
CA GLN A 184 -2.57 -12.98 -18.07
C GLN A 184 -3.61 -11.99 -18.61
N LEU A 185 -3.46 -10.71 -18.28
CA LEU A 185 -4.32 -9.66 -18.80
C LEU A 185 -4.18 -9.53 -20.33
N ALA A 186 -2.95 -9.54 -20.83
CA ALA A 186 -2.65 -9.46 -22.24
C ALA A 186 -3.26 -10.62 -23.04
N ARG A 187 -3.16 -11.86 -22.55
CA ARG A 187 -3.80 -13.03 -23.17
C ARG A 187 -5.32 -12.91 -23.20
N TRP A 188 -5.94 -12.50 -22.09
CA TRP A 188 -7.39 -12.32 -22.06
C TRP A 188 -7.86 -11.21 -23.03
N LEU A 189 -7.11 -10.12 -23.14
CA LEU A 189 -7.36 -9.06 -24.13
C LEU A 189 -7.30 -9.59 -25.56
N GLN A 190 -6.33 -10.46 -25.87
CA GLN A 190 -6.20 -11.10 -27.18
C GLN A 190 -7.34 -12.10 -27.44
N ASP A 191 -7.67 -12.96 -26.47
CA ASP A 191 -8.75 -13.95 -26.58
C ASP A 191 -10.11 -13.31 -26.86
N LYS A 192 -10.35 -12.13 -26.28
CA LYS A 192 -11.58 -11.34 -26.48
C LYS A 192 -11.49 -10.33 -27.62
N ASN A 193 -10.35 -10.25 -28.31
CA ASN A 193 -10.04 -9.26 -29.35
C ASN A 193 -10.33 -7.81 -28.94
N ILE A 194 -9.97 -7.45 -27.71
CA ILE A 194 -10.18 -6.12 -27.14
C ILE A 194 -8.98 -5.23 -27.48
N GLN A 195 -9.21 -4.20 -28.30
CA GLN A 195 -8.17 -3.27 -28.75
C GLN A 195 -8.40 -1.82 -28.32
N THR A 196 -9.50 -1.54 -27.60
CA THR A 196 -9.84 -0.18 -27.17
C THR A 196 -10.19 -0.13 -25.70
N ARG A 197 -9.88 0.98 -25.04
CA ARG A 197 -10.19 1.21 -23.62
C ARG A 197 -11.68 1.04 -23.31
N LYS A 198 -12.56 1.51 -24.20
CA LYS A 198 -14.02 1.37 -24.04
C LYS A 198 -14.45 -0.09 -24.06
N ALA A 199 -13.92 -0.89 -24.98
CA ALA A 199 -14.19 -2.32 -25.07
C ALA A 199 -13.63 -3.08 -23.86
N LEU A 200 -12.46 -2.67 -23.36
CA LEU A 200 -11.86 -3.22 -22.14
C LEU A 200 -12.74 -3.01 -20.92
N VAL A 201 -13.13 -1.77 -20.65
CA VAL A 201 -14.00 -1.42 -19.51
C VAL A 201 -15.33 -2.16 -19.62
N SER A 202 -15.92 -2.22 -20.81
CA SER A 202 -17.17 -2.95 -21.04
C SER A 202 -16.98 -4.46 -20.83
N GLY A 203 -15.86 -5.03 -21.26
CA GLY A 203 -15.52 -6.45 -21.07
C GLY A 203 -15.37 -6.83 -19.60
N LEU A 204 -14.63 -6.04 -18.81
CA LEU A 204 -14.49 -6.25 -17.37
C LEU A 204 -15.82 -6.06 -16.61
N ALA A 205 -16.66 -5.13 -17.08
CA ALA A 205 -17.95 -4.86 -16.48
C ALA A 205 -19.02 -5.92 -16.82
N LEU A 206 -18.93 -6.63 -17.94
CA LEU A 206 -19.94 -7.61 -18.36
C LEU A 206 -19.54 -9.06 -18.06
N ASP A 207 -18.23 -9.35 -18.01
CA ASP A 207 -17.71 -10.68 -17.73
C ASP A 207 -17.40 -10.84 -16.24
N LYS A 208 -18.27 -11.55 -15.50
CA LYS A 208 -18.10 -11.81 -14.07
C LYS A 208 -16.80 -12.57 -13.78
N GLN A 209 -16.43 -13.54 -14.62
CA GLN A 209 -15.23 -14.33 -14.44
C GLN A 209 -13.96 -13.49 -14.65
N ALA A 210 -13.96 -12.62 -15.66
CA ALA A 210 -12.87 -11.66 -15.87
C ALA A 210 -12.75 -10.68 -14.70
N ARG A 211 -13.89 -10.19 -14.18
CA ARG A 211 -13.92 -9.28 -13.04
C ARG A 211 -13.31 -9.89 -11.80
N ASP A 212 -13.70 -11.11 -11.44
CA ASP A 212 -13.15 -11.83 -10.28
C ASP A 212 -11.66 -12.12 -10.48
N ARG A 213 -11.25 -12.47 -11.72
CA ARG A 213 -9.85 -12.77 -12.06
C ARG A 213 -8.92 -11.57 -11.95
N PHE A 214 -9.37 -10.38 -12.34
CA PHE A 214 -8.55 -9.16 -12.38
C PHE A 214 -8.89 -8.16 -11.28
N TYR A 215 -9.71 -8.56 -10.29
CA TYR A 215 -10.13 -7.69 -9.20
C TYR A 215 -8.94 -7.12 -8.41
N ASN A 216 -7.94 -7.97 -8.12
CA ASN A 216 -6.75 -7.62 -7.32
C ASN A 216 -5.55 -7.17 -8.16
N LEU A 217 -5.78 -6.73 -9.42
CA LEU A 217 -4.69 -6.45 -10.36
C LEU A 217 -3.70 -5.39 -9.83
N PHE A 218 -4.23 -4.41 -9.09
CA PHE A 218 -3.48 -3.26 -8.57
C PHE A 218 -3.48 -3.17 -7.04
N ASP A 219 -3.82 -4.25 -6.34
CA ASP A 219 -3.74 -4.29 -4.88
C ASP A 219 -2.30 -4.00 -4.43
N GLY A 220 -2.15 -2.98 -3.58
CA GLY A 220 -0.85 -2.52 -3.06
C GLY A 220 -0.18 -1.41 -3.88
N LEU A 221 -0.81 -0.87 -4.93
CA LEU A 221 -0.33 0.36 -5.59
C LEU A 221 -0.76 1.60 -4.79
N GLU A 222 0.20 2.22 -4.11
CA GLU A 222 -0.03 3.47 -3.37
C GLU A 222 -0.01 4.72 -4.29
N HIS A 223 0.67 4.63 -5.44
CA HIS A 223 0.79 5.72 -6.39
C HIS A 223 0.55 5.23 -7.83
N ILE A 224 -0.38 5.90 -8.54
CA ILE A 224 -0.63 5.70 -9.96
C ILE A 224 0.08 6.82 -10.73
N PRO A 225 1.14 6.53 -11.50
CA PRO A 225 1.84 7.52 -12.29
C PRO A 225 0.97 8.07 -13.44
N ALA A 226 1.41 9.19 -14.00
CA ALA A 226 0.74 9.80 -15.15
C ALA A 226 0.69 8.84 -16.35
N ARG A 227 -0.38 8.94 -17.14
CA ARG A 227 -0.62 8.11 -18.34
C ARG A 227 0.58 8.08 -19.28
N ASP A 228 1.11 9.25 -19.63
CA ASP A 228 2.19 9.36 -20.61
C ASP A 228 3.50 8.77 -20.09
N SER A 229 3.79 8.94 -18.78
CA SER A 229 4.94 8.33 -18.11
C SER A 229 4.82 6.80 -18.08
N THR A 230 3.62 6.27 -17.77
CA THR A 230 3.34 4.84 -17.76
C THR A 230 3.53 4.20 -19.14
N LEU A 231 2.99 4.85 -20.18
CA LEU A 231 3.10 4.37 -21.55
C LEU A 231 4.53 4.46 -22.07
N ALA A 232 5.29 5.49 -21.70
CA ALA A 232 6.71 5.62 -22.05
C ALA A 232 7.53 4.49 -21.40
N ALA A 233 7.36 4.26 -20.10
CA ALA A 233 8.05 3.20 -19.37
C ALA A 233 7.67 1.80 -19.91
N ALA A 234 6.40 1.58 -20.26
CA ALA A 234 5.97 0.33 -20.88
C ALA A 234 6.61 0.13 -22.25
N ARG A 235 6.69 1.16 -23.10
CA ARG A 235 7.36 1.09 -24.40
C ARG A 235 8.85 0.77 -24.26
N GLU A 236 9.53 1.38 -23.29
CA GLU A 236 10.94 1.06 -22.99
C GLU A 236 11.11 -0.40 -22.56
N LEU A 237 10.16 -0.95 -21.77
CA LEU A 237 10.18 -2.37 -21.41
C LEU A 237 9.91 -3.30 -22.59
N LEU A 238 9.15 -2.84 -23.59
CA LEU A 238 8.80 -3.60 -24.80
C LEU A 238 9.85 -3.46 -25.91
N THR A 239 10.68 -2.40 -25.88
CA THR A 239 11.83 -2.33 -26.80
C THR A 239 12.77 -3.51 -26.57
N PRO A 240 13.25 -4.18 -27.65
CA PRO A 240 14.18 -5.29 -27.51
C PRO A 240 15.41 -4.85 -26.72
N ASN A 241 15.54 -5.34 -25.49
CA ASN A 241 16.65 -4.97 -24.63
C ASN A 241 17.85 -5.84 -25.02
N GLU A 242 18.67 -5.32 -25.94
CA GLU A 242 19.86 -6.02 -26.48
C GLU A 242 20.78 -6.53 -25.37
N GLU A 243 20.88 -5.79 -24.26
CA GLU A 243 21.67 -6.19 -23.09
C GLU A 243 21.05 -7.37 -22.33
N ALA A 244 19.72 -7.41 -22.18
CA ALA A 244 19.04 -8.53 -21.54
C ALA A 244 19.09 -9.79 -22.41
N ALA A 245 18.95 -9.64 -23.73
CA ALA A 245 19.12 -10.73 -24.69
C ALA A 245 20.57 -11.25 -24.65
N ARG A 246 21.56 -10.35 -24.59
CA ARG A 246 22.98 -10.67 -24.44
C ARG A 246 23.25 -11.43 -23.14
N GLN A 247 22.72 -10.96 -22.02
CA GLN A 247 22.89 -11.61 -20.71
C GLN A 247 22.21 -12.98 -20.65
N GLN A 248 21.00 -13.13 -21.21
CA GLN A 248 20.33 -14.42 -21.29
C GLN A 248 21.08 -15.39 -22.21
N ARG A 249 21.62 -14.91 -23.34
CA ARG A 249 22.44 -15.71 -24.26
C ARG A 249 23.73 -16.15 -23.58
N LEU A 250 24.43 -15.24 -22.92
CA LEU A 250 25.63 -15.54 -22.12
C LEU A 250 25.33 -16.55 -21.00
N ALA A 251 24.22 -16.39 -20.27
CA ALA A 251 23.79 -17.34 -19.25
C ALA A 251 23.46 -18.73 -19.82
N THR A 252 22.85 -18.79 -21.01
CA THR A 252 22.52 -20.05 -21.70
C THR A 252 23.79 -20.77 -22.17
N LEU A 253 24.75 -20.03 -22.74
CA LEU A 253 26.03 -20.57 -23.18
C LEU A 253 26.87 -21.05 -21.98
N LEU A 254 26.87 -20.32 -20.86
CA LEU A 254 27.51 -20.74 -19.62
C LEU A 254 26.86 -22.01 -19.02
N ARG A 255 25.53 -22.12 -19.07
CA ARG A 255 24.82 -23.30 -18.57
C ARG A 255 25.12 -24.56 -19.38
N ASN A 256 25.43 -24.41 -20.67
CA ASN A 256 25.70 -25.51 -21.61
C ASN A 256 27.20 -25.66 -21.97
N LEU A 257 28.11 -25.18 -21.11
CA LEU A 257 29.57 -25.16 -21.30
C LEU A 257 30.18 -26.47 -21.82
N ALA A 258 29.64 -27.63 -21.41
CA ALA A 258 30.14 -28.95 -21.77
C ALA A 258 29.79 -29.42 -23.21
N LYS A 259 28.83 -28.77 -23.89
CA LYS A 259 28.34 -29.16 -25.23
C LYS A 259 28.40 -28.02 -26.27
N LEU A 260 29.26 -27.02 -26.06
CA LEU A 260 29.39 -25.88 -26.97
C LEU A 260 30.12 -26.28 -28.26
N SER A 261 29.57 -25.86 -29.40
CA SER A 261 30.24 -25.94 -30.70
C SER A 261 31.46 -24.99 -30.77
N PRO A 262 32.37 -25.15 -31.76
CA PRO A 262 33.48 -24.22 -31.95
C PRO A 262 33.02 -22.78 -32.14
N GLU A 263 31.92 -22.57 -32.85
CA GLU A 263 31.32 -21.27 -33.12
C GLU A 263 30.72 -20.65 -31.86
N GLU A 264 30.02 -21.43 -31.02
CA GLU A 264 29.41 -20.97 -29.77
C GLU A 264 30.46 -20.60 -28.69
N ARG A 265 31.66 -21.20 -28.76
CA ARG A 265 32.79 -20.83 -27.88
C ARG A 265 33.41 -19.49 -28.28
N GLU A 266 33.42 -19.17 -29.56
CA GLU A 266 33.88 -17.88 -30.07
C GLU A 266 32.87 -16.79 -29.75
N GLU A 267 31.57 -17.09 -29.89
CA GLU A 267 30.46 -16.23 -29.43
C GLU A 267 30.55 -15.94 -27.93
N LEU A 268 30.85 -16.95 -27.08
CA LEU A 268 31.01 -16.72 -25.64
C LEU A 268 32.18 -15.77 -25.31
N ARG A 269 33.30 -15.87 -26.04
CA ARG A 269 34.47 -15.00 -25.84
C ARG A 269 34.21 -13.55 -26.24
N THR A 270 33.54 -13.32 -27.36
CA THR A 270 33.17 -11.97 -27.80
C THR A 270 32.14 -11.34 -26.85
N LEU A 271 31.20 -12.14 -26.35
CA LEU A 271 30.19 -11.69 -25.42
C LEU A 271 30.75 -11.40 -24.01
N SER A 272 31.76 -12.14 -23.53
CA SER A 272 32.38 -11.93 -22.20
C SER A 272 33.49 -10.88 -22.17
N GLY A 273 34.08 -10.52 -23.32
CA GLY A 273 35.28 -9.68 -23.41
C GLY A 273 35.06 -8.17 -23.51
N GLY A 274 33.82 -7.68 -23.37
CA GLY A 274 33.53 -6.24 -23.39
C GLY A 274 33.39 -5.67 -21.98
N GLN A 275 34.47 -5.11 -21.44
CA GLN A 275 34.49 -4.11 -20.36
C GLN A 275 35.26 -2.89 -20.83
#